data_AF-A0A4Q0T676-F1
#
_entry.id   AF-A0A4Q0T676-F1
#
_cell.length_a   1.000
_cell.length_b   1.000
_cell.length_c   1.000
_cell.angle_alpha   90.00
_cell.angle_beta   90.00
_cell.angle_gamma   90.00
#
_symmetry.space_group_name_H-M   'P 1'
#
loop_
_entity.id
_entity.type
_entity.pdbx_description
1 polymer ?
#
loop_
_entity_poly.entity_id
_entity_poly.type
_entity_poly.pdbx_seq_one_letter_code
_entity_poly.pdbx_strand_id
1 'polypeptide(L)' 'MKFIHQRKELKTNLKLTKARDILWSLTSRELFTLHVRKRAWSVGEYEDWLSDALVTALLFEK' A
#
# COMPACT_ATOMS: atom_id res chain seq x y z
N MET A 1 -5.73 -17.49 0.81
CA MET A 1 -5.06 -16.22 0.45
C MET A 1 -4.64 -16.28 -1.01
N LYS A 2 -5.26 -15.47 -1.89
CA LYS A 2 -4.94 -15.46 -3.33
C LYS A 2 -3.83 -14.44 -3.60
N PHE A 3 -2.73 -14.89 -4.19
CA PHE A 3 -1.56 -14.06 -4.48
C PHE A 3 -1.82 -13.14 -5.69
N ILE A 4 -1.73 -11.82 -5.47
CA ILE A 4 -1.95 -10.76 -6.48
C ILE A 4 -1.00 -10.91 -7.69
N HIS A 5 0.16 -11.54 -7.50
CA HIS A 5 1.12 -11.83 -8.55
C HIS A 5 0.56 -12.74 -9.67
N GLN A 6 -0.37 -13.64 -9.36
CA GLN A 6 -0.94 -14.57 -10.36
C GLN A 6 -1.97 -13.90 -11.29
N ARG A 7 -2.53 -12.74 -10.92
CA ARG A 7 -3.55 -12.07 -11.75
C ARG A 7 -3.00 -11.11 -12.81
N LYS A 8 -1.66 -10.95 -12.91
CA LYS A 8 -1.02 -9.90 -13.75
C LYS A 8 -1.58 -8.49 -13.47
N GLU A 9 -2.11 -8.26 -12.29
CA GLU A 9 -2.70 -6.96 -11.88
C GLU A 9 -1.62 -5.99 -11.38
N LEU A 10 -0.42 -6.49 -11.05
CA LEU A 10 0.74 -5.66 -10.79
C LEU A 10 1.13 -4.91 -12.06
N LYS A 11 1.45 -3.62 -11.92
CA LYS A 11 2.02 -2.81 -13.00
C LYS A 11 3.13 -3.61 -13.69
N THR A 12 3.02 -3.82 -15.01
CA THR A 12 3.89 -4.73 -15.78
C THR A 12 5.37 -4.38 -15.70
N ASN A 13 5.71 -3.12 -15.42
CA ASN A 13 7.09 -2.66 -15.24
C ASN A 13 7.59 -2.75 -13.78
N LEU A 14 6.77 -3.22 -12.84
CA LEU A 14 7.12 -3.30 -11.42
C LEU A 14 7.67 -4.69 -11.06
N LYS A 15 8.99 -4.76 -10.83
CA LYS A 15 9.63 -5.97 -10.31
C LYS A 15 9.05 -6.33 -8.93
N LEU A 16 8.90 -7.63 -8.66
CA LEU A 16 8.37 -8.14 -7.38
C LEU A 16 9.14 -7.61 -6.16
N THR A 17 10.46 -7.43 -6.27
CA THR A 17 11.28 -6.81 -5.22
C THR A 17 10.84 -5.39 -4.90
N LYS A 18 10.65 -4.55 -5.93
CA LYS A 18 10.14 -3.19 -5.77
C LYS A 18 8.72 -3.13 -5.24
N ALA A 19 7.83 -4.01 -5.70
CA ALA A 19 6.47 -4.11 -5.15
C ALA A 19 6.48 -4.41 -3.64
N ARG A 20 7.37 -5.31 -3.21
CA ARG A 20 7.56 -5.64 -1.79
C ARG A 20 8.17 -4.46 -1.01
N ASP A 21 9.16 -3.77 -1.57
CA ASP A 21 9.75 -2.58 -0.93
C ASP A 21 8.68 -1.51 -0.69
N ILE A 22 7.80 -1.26 -1.67
CA ILE A 22 6.68 -0.31 -1.56
C ILE A 22 5.70 -0.76 -0.49
N LEU A 23 5.27 -2.02 -0.52
CA LEU A 23 4.31 -2.57 0.45
C LEU A 23 4.81 -2.36 1.88
N TRP A 24 6.04 -2.81 2.18
CA TRP A 24 6.61 -2.69 3.52
C TRP A 24 6.86 -1.24 3.95
N SER A 25 7.20 -0.36 3.00
CA SER A 25 7.39 1.06 3.30
C SER A 25 6.08 1.73 3.70
N LEU A 26 4.99 1.45 2.97
CA LEU A 26 3.67 2.04 3.22
C LEU A 26 3.00 1.46 4.48
N THR A 27 3.22 0.19 4.81
CA THR A 27 2.72 -0.45 6.04
C THR A 27 3.64 -0.28 7.24
N SER A 28 4.59 0.67 7.20
CA SER A 28 5.53 0.89 8.28
C SER A 28 4.84 1.44 9.55
N ARG A 29 5.34 1.04 10.71
CA ARG A 29 4.83 1.52 12.01
C ARG A 29 5.01 3.04 12.13
N GLU A 30 6.04 3.57 11.51
CA GLU A 30 6.39 4.98 11.46
C GLU A 30 5.30 5.78 10.75
N LEU A 31 4.80 5.31 9.60
CA LEU A 31 3.68 5.94 8.91
C LEU A 31 2.39 5.87 9.72
N PHE A 32 2.07 4.71 10.30
CA PHE A 32 0.91 4.60 11.19
C PHE A 32 1.00 5.62 12.34
N THR A 33 2.16 5.70 13.00
CA THR A 33 2.38 6.63 14.12
C THR A 33 2.27 8.08 13.65
N LEU A 34 2.84 8.41 12.50
CA LEU A 34 2.77 9.76 11.94
C LEU A 34 1.33 10.18 11.66
N HIS A 35 0.56 9.34 10.98
CA HIS A 35 -0.81 9.69 10.58
C HIS A 35 -1.79 9.59 11.76
N VAL A 36 -1.86 8.45 12.44
CA VAL A 36 -2.87 8.21 13.49
C VAL A 36 -2.50 8.90 14.79
N ARG A 37 -1.23 8.83 15.23
CA ARG A 37 -0.84 9.37 16.55
C ARG A 37 -0.45 10.84 16.50
N LYS A 38 0.27 11.28 15.47
CA LYS A 38 0.76 12.66 15.39
C LYS A 38 -0.18 13.61 14.63
N ARG A 39 -0.84 13.13 13.57
CA ARG A 39 -1.79 13.92 12.77
C ARG A 39 -3.25 13.66 13.12
N ALA A 40 -3.49 12.84 14.15
CA ALA A 40 -4.81 12.54 14.69
C ALA A 40 -5.83 12.00 13.66
N TRP A 41 -5.35 11.32 12.61
CA TRP A 41 -6.24 10.55 11.77
C TRP A 41 -6.90 9.44 12.58
N SER A 42 -8.17 9.19 12.33
CA SER A 42 -8.80 7.96 12.77
C SER A 42 -8.12 6.75 12.11
N VAL A 43 -8.27 5.58 12.72
CA VAL A 43 -7.76 4.33 12.14
C VAL A 43 -8.41 4.07 10.78
N GLY A 44 -9.70 4.38 10.62
CA GLY A 44 -10.41 4.23 9.34
C GLY A 44 -9.85 5.13 8.25
N GLU A 45 -9.62 6.42 8.52
CA GLU A 45 -8.99 7.33 7.54
C GLU A 45 -7.60 6.86 7.12
N TYR A 46 -6.83 6.26 8.04
CA TYR A 46 -5.53 5.68 7.70
C TYR A 46 -5.67 4.41 6.84
N GLU A 47 -6.63 3.53 7.13
CA GLU A 47 -6.89 2.31 6.36
C GLU A 47 -7.35 2.62 4.93
N ASP A 48 -8.25 3.58 4.77
CA ASP A 48 -8.75 4.02 3.46
C ASP A 48 -7.61 4.61 2.63
N TRP A 49 -6.87 5.56 3.22
CA TRP A 49 -5.71 6.16 2.56
C TRP A 49 -4.63 5.13 2.20
N LEU A 50 -4.31 4.21 3.11
CA LEU A 50 -3.29 3.19 2.88
C LEU A 50 -3.71 2.25 1.74
N SER A 51 -4.99 1.88 1.71
CA SER A 51 -5.56 1.04 0.65
C SER A 51 -5.44 1.73 -0.71
N ASP A 52 -5.87 3.00 -0.81
CA ASP A 52 -5.77 3.78 -2.05
C ASP A 52 -4.32 3.96 -2.50
N ALA A 53 -3.41 4.24 -1.56
CA ALA A 53 -1.98 4.39 -1.85
C ALA A 53 -1.37 3.08 -2.39
N LEU A 54 -1.72 1.94 -1.79
CA LEU A 54 -1.23 0.63 -2.24
C LEU A 54 -1.80 0.24 -3.60
N VAL A 55 -3.10 0.46 -3.84
CA VAL A 55 -3.72 0.22 -5.15
C VAL A 55 -3.05 1.07 -6.21
N THR A 56 -2.91 2.38 -5.97
CA THR A 56 -2.27 3.31 -6.90
C THR A 56 -0.82 2.95 -7.20
N ALA A 57 -0.05 2.56 -6.17
CA ALA A 57 1.36 2.26 -6.32
C ALA A 57 1.62 0.91 -7.00
N LEU A 58 0.78 -0.10 -6.74
CA LEU A 58 1.04 -1.49 -7.13
C LEU A 58 0.22 -1.94 -8.35
N LEU A 59 -1.01 -1.45 -8.50
CA LEU A 59 -1.98 -1.95 -9.47
C LEU A 59 -2.25 -0.93 -10.58
N PHE A 60 -2.77 -1.39 -11.71
CA PHE A 60 -3.32 -0.50 -12.73
C PHE A 60 -4.63 0.12 -12.24
N GLU A 61 -4.82 1.42 -12.47
CA GLU A 61 -6.16 1.99 -12.49
C GLU A 61 -6.93 1.33 -13.64
N LYS A 62 -8.18 0.96 -13.37
CA LYS A 62 -9.03 0.20 -14.28
C LYS A 62 -9.68 1.09 -15.32
#